data_AF-A0A7Y9UU42-F1
#
_entry.id   AF-A0A7Y9UU42-F1
#
_cell.length_a   1.000
_cell.length_b   1.000
_cell.length_c   1.000
_cell.angle_alpha   90.00
_cell.angle_beta   90.00
_cell.angle_gamma   90.00
#
_symmetry.space_group_name_H-M   'P 1'
#
loop_
_entity.id
_entity.type
_entity.pdbx_description
1 polymer ?
#
loop_
_entity_poly.entity_id
_entity_poly.type
_entity_poly.pdbx_seq_one_letter_code
_entity_poly.pdbx_strand_id
1 'polypeptide(L)'
;MSAEFVIFAPLSVIAAGGTLAAMAWVALRCPALAMLYFFPLFAFAGRLVSVLYVDLFGPIFSEQLEAEIGPGVAAVPIAISQGLVIAAMLFSFRGRRVQRLLEATLPVLPPGTPVRISNLAFWSAVLFMVGLWIELVVRGPIPLFAAMERYDYTQQYGGPLHVRLIEWGNMLAFQLGLFFVAPVLSGKSFDRRFAFLFATMLFYLFLVGHRFSSFYASTSFFLIPIGAVLFIEQVSSRSEDKLSGASVFRKVGIAGGVLLVMTAMALAYSYVFVRGFEGTTLASKLSQRLLVQQGEMWWATFERVFVRGTWDGALAFHKLFIDPFDPTRNSTMQFLMEQALPLERAHFILQQGSAYTGGWPELCFELGGPIGGFLLVLLSAIAFSEFMFLLTRCIVQERFVTCVFLTPLLYAMSIGVVTGMANSFIQWTFAAKIAVALIVYVTEDSWRSSMTPDPQPLRPIY
;
A
#
# COMPACT_ATOMS: atom_id res chain seq x y z
N MET A 1 -39.63 -4.52 -6.46
CA MET A 1 -38.58 -3.51 -6.20
C MET A 1 -39.17 -2.54 -5.19
N SER A 2 -38.64 -2.47 -3.96
CA SER A 2 -39.16 -1.60 -2.90
C SER A 2 -38.87 -0.12 -3.22
N ALA A 3 -39.69 0.80 -2.71
CA ALA A 3 -39.49 2.25 -2.92
C ALA A 3 -38.11 2.74 -2.41
N GLU A 4 -37.58 2.08 -1.38
CA GLU A 4 -36.25 2.34 -0.83
C GLU A 4 -35.13 2.00 -1.83
N PHE A 5 -35.24 0.90 -2.57
CA PHE A 5 -34.24 0.51 -3.57
C PHE A 5 -34.11 1.56 -4.69
N VAL A 6 -35.22 2.21 -5.06
CA VAL A 6 -35.25 3.27 -6.09
C VAL A 6 -34.43 4.50 -5.67
N ILE A 7 -34.29 4.76 -4.37
CA ILE A 7 -33.53 5.91 -3.85
C ILE A 7 -32.08 5.52 -3.52
N PHE A 8 -31.89 4.32 -2.96
CA PHE A 8 -30.60 3.85 -2.46
C PHE A 8 -29.61 3.51 -3.58
N ALA A 9 -30.06 2.83 -4.64
CA ALA A 9 -29.17 2.47 -5.74
C ALA A 9 -28.56 3.69 -6.44
N PRO A 10 -29.31 4.74 -6.83
CA PRO A 10 -28.72 5.96 -7.40
C PRO A 10 -27.74 6.64 -6.47
N LEU A 11 -28.00 6.68 -5.17
CA LEU A 11 -27.12 7.33 -4.19
C LEU A 11 -25.77 6.59 -4.10
N SER A 12 -25.78 5.26 -4.00
CA SER A 12 -24.56 4.44 -4.03
C SER A 12 -23.78 4.63 -5.33
N VAL A 13 -24.46 4.67 -6.48
CA VAL A 13 -23.82 4.92 -7.79
C VAL A 13 -23.18 6.30 -7.85
N ILE A 14 -23.86 7.34 -7.39
CA ILE A 14 -23.34 8.71 -7.40
C ILE A 14 -22.12 8.82 -6.48
N ALA A 15 -22.20 8.30 -5.25
CA ALA A 15 -21.11 8.37 -4.28
C ALA A 15 -19.87 7.58 -4.75
N ALA A 16 -20.07 6.33 -5.18
CA ALA A 16 -18.99 5.48 -5.66
C ALA A 16 -18.41 6.01 -6.98
N GLY A 17 -19.27 6.37 -7.94
CA GLY A 17 -18.88 6.94 -9.23
C GLY A 17 -18.11 8.24 -9.08
N GLY A 18 -18.56 9.14 -8.19
CA GLY A 18 -17.86 10.40 -7.89
C GLY A 18 -16.47 10.17 -7.30
N THR A 19 -16.33 9.21 -6.38
CA THR A 19 -15.05 8.87 -5.75
C THR A 19 -14.09 8.21 -6.74
N LEU A 20 -14.56 7.25 -7.55
CA LEU A 20 -13.76 6.63 -8.62
C LEU A 20 -13.36 7.65 -9.68
N ALA A 21 -14.25 8.58 -10.04
CA ALA A 21 -13.94 9.68 -10.95
C ALA A 21 -12.88 10.62 -10.37
N ALA A 22 -12.91 10.89 -9.05
CA ALA A 22 -11.86 11.67 -8.38
C ALA A 22 -10.51 10.95 -8.40
N MET A 23 -10.46 9.63 -8.14
CA MET A 23 -9.24 8.82 -8.27
C MET A 23 -8.69 8.84 -9.70
N ALA A 24 -9.57 8.65 -10.70
CA ALA A 24 -9.21 8.70 -12.11
C ALA A 24 -8.71 10.10 -12.50
N TRP A 25 -9.34 11.16 -12.00
CA TRP A 25 -8.92 12.53 -12.22
C TRP A 25 -7.51 12.77 -11.66
N VAL A 26 -7.21 12.29 -10.44
CA VAL A 26 -5.85 12.36 -9.87
C VAL A 26 -4.86 11.60 -10.76
N ALA A 27 -5.20 10.38 -11.20
CA ALA A 27 -4.34 9.58 -12.07
C ALA A 27 -4.05 10.27 -13.41
N LEU A 28 -5.03 10.94 -14.01
CA LEU A 28 -4.89 11.60 -15.30
C LEU A 28 -4.20 12.96 -15.21
N ARG A 29 -4.51 13.77 -14.19
CA ARG A 29 -3.98 15.13 -14.03
C ARG A 29 -2.66 15.20 -13.27
N CYS A 30 -2.48 14.32 -12.29
CA CYS A 30 -1.32 14.27 -11.43
C CYS A 30 -0.80 12.83 -11.32
N PRO A 31 -0.33 12.21 -12.42
CA PRO A 31 0.07 10.81 -12.43
C PRO A 31 1.15 10.47 -11.42
N ALA A 32 2.05 11.42 -11.13
CA ALA A 32 3.09 11.23 -10.15
C ALA A 32 2.53 11.09 -8.71
N LEU A 33 1.48 11.84 -8.38
CA LEU A 33 0.76 11.70 -7.12
C LEU A 33 -0.01 10.37 -7.06
N ALA A 34 -0.62 9.96 -8.17
CA ALA A 34 -1.27 8.65 -8.26
C ALA A 34 -0.27 7.48 -8.12
N MET A 35 0.95 7.60 -8.63
CA MET A 35 2.02 6.63 -8.40
C MET A 35 2.43 6.57 -6.92
N LEU A 36 2.59 7.75 -6.30
CA LEU A 36 2.92 7.88 -4.88
C LEU A 36 1.86 7.21 -3.98
N TYR A 37 0.59 7.32 -4.36
CA TYR A 37 -0.56 6.73 -3.66
C TYR A 37 -1.09 5.46 -4.33
N PHE A 38 -0.31 4.81 -5.19
CA PHE A 38 -0.80 3.69 -5.99
C PHE A 38 -1.30 2.54 -5.11
N PHE A 39 -0.64 2.31 -3.97
CA PHE A 39 -1.09 1.32 -2.99
C PHE A 39 -2.52 1.66 -2.49
N PRO A 40 -2.77 2.69 -1.67
CA PRO A 40 -4.12 2.93 -1.16
C PRO A 40 -5.17 3.15 -2.26
N LEU A 41 -4.87 3.88 -3.34
CA LEU A 41 -5.85 4.16 -4.40
C LEU A 41 -6.34 2.89 -5.11
N PHE A 42 -5.43 1.95 -5.40
CA PHE A 42 -5.82 0.69 -6.03
C PHE A 42 -6.70 -0.15 -5.09
N ALA A 43 -6.31 -0.26 -3.81
CA ALA A 43 -7.10 -1.00 -2.82
C ALA A 43 -8.49 -0.37 -2.64
N PHE A 44 -8.57 0.96 -2.57
CA PHE A 44 -9.82 1.69 -2.43
C PHE A 44 -10.75 1.48 -3.62
N ALA A 45 -10.22 1.56 -4.84
CA ALA A 45 -11.01 1.33 -6.06
C ALA A 45 -11.60 -0.09 -6.08
N GLY A 46 -10.77 -1.11 -5.82
CA GLY A 46 -11.24 -2.51 -5.80
C GLY A 46 -12.33 -2.76 -4.76
N ARG A 47 -12.15 -2.21 -3.55
CA ARG A 47 -13.14 -2.33 -2.47
C ARG A 47 -14.42 -1.56 -2.74
N LEU A 48 -14.32 -0.35 -3.27
CA LEU A 48 -15.49 0.48 -3.59
C LEU A 48 -16.32 -0.15 -4.72
N VAL A 49 -15.68 -0.72 -5.74
CA VAL A 49 -16.36 -1.48 -6.79
C VAL A 49 -17.06 -2.72 -6.21
N SER A 50 -16.42 -3.44 -5.30
CA SER A 50 -17.01 -4.60 -4.64
C SER A 50 -18.22 -4.23 -3.78
N VAL A 51 -18.12 -3.17 -2.96
CA VAL A 51 -19.25 -2.71 -2.13
C VAL A 51 -20.40 -2.19 -3.01
N LEU A 52 -20.10 -1.44 -4.08
CA LEU A 52 -21.11 -0.99 -5.03
C LEU A 52 -21.82 -2.18 -5.70
N TYR A 53 -21.08 -3.22 -6.06
CA TYR A 53 -21.65 -4.44 -6.62
C TYR A 53 -22.63 -5.11 -5.64
N VAL A 54 -22.24 -5.25 -4.36
CA VAL A 54 -23.10 -5.80 -3.30
C VAL A 54 -24.36 -4.94 -3.10
N ASP A 55 -24.22 -3.60 -3.07
CA ASP A 55 -25.35 -2.70 -2.90
C ASP A 55 -26.36 -2.79 -4.05
N LEU A 56 -25.90 -2.94 -5.29
CA LEU A 56 -26.75 -2.93 -6.49
C LEU A 56 -27.37 -4.29 -6.82
N PHE A 57 -26.62 -5.37 -6.60
CA PHE A 57 -27.00 -6.72 -7.04
C PHE A 57 -27.35 -7.66 -5.87
N GLY A 58 -27.25 -7.18 -4.63
CA GLY A 58 -27.69 -7.92 -3.45
C GLY A 58 -29.20 -8.26 -3.48
N PRO A 59 -29.64 -9.31 -2.76
CA PRO A 59 -28.85 -10.14 -1.86
C PRO A 59 -27.94 -11.11 -2.61
N ILE A 60 -26.67 -11.16 -2.22
CA ILE A 60 -25.65 -12.08 -2.76
C ILE A 60 -25.12 -12.91 -1.61
N PHE A 61 -25.04 -14.23 -1.80
CA PHE A 61 -24.42 -15.10 -0.81
C PHE A 61 -22.89 -14.89 -0.79
N SER A 62 -22.35 -14.43 0.34
CA SER A 62 -20.91 -14.43 0.60
C SER A 62 -20.50 -15.80 1.13
N GLU A 63 -19.63 -16.50 0.41
CA GLU A 63 -19.14 -17.80 0.83
C GLU A 63 -18.31 -17.73 2.12
N GLN A 64 -17.56 -16.63 2.30
CA GLN A 64 -16.72 -16.48 3.48
C GLN A 64 -17.61 -16.16 4.69
N LEU A 65 -18.56 -15.22 4.57
CA LEU A 65 -19.47 -14.90 5.68
C LEU A 65 -20.54 -15.99 5.92
N GLU A 66 -20.81 -16.86 4.95
CA GLU A 66 -21.97 -17.79 4.93
C GLU A 66 -23.31 -17.06 5.17
N ALA A 67 -23.41 -15.85 4.63
CA ALA A 67 -24.58 -15.00 4.79
C ALA A 67 -24.94 -14.30 3.47
N GLU A 68 -26.21 -13.97 3.31
CA GLU A 68 -26.66 -13.06 2.26
C GLU A 68 -26.30 -11.62 2.64
N ILE A 69 -25.63 -10.92 1.72
CA ILE A 69 -25.23 -9.52 1.89
C ILE A 69 -25.85 -8.65 0.80
N GLY A 70 -26.16 -7.41 1.17
CA GLY A 70 -26.87 -6.46 0.30
C GLY A 70 -28.34 -6.82 0.09
N PRO A 71 -29.08 -6.03 -0.72
CA PRO A 71 -28.68 -4.74 -1.29
C PRO A 71 -28.63 -3.65 -0.20
N GLY A 72 -28.15 -2.44 -0.53
CA GLY A 72 -28.03 -1.39 0.49
C GLY A 72 -27.43 -0.07 0.01
N VAL A 73 -26.97 0.73 0.98
CA VAL A 73 -26.25 2.00 0.78
C VAL A 73 -24.86 2.00 1.40
N ALA A 74 -24.27 0.83 1.59
CA ALA A 74 -22.96 0.68 2.23
C ALA A 74 -21.86 1.42 1.44
N ALA A 75 -22.03 1.60 0.13
CA ALA A 75 -21.08 2.31 -0.74
C ALA A 75 -20.93 3.79 -0.37
N VAL A 76 -21.94 4.42 0.22
CA VAL A 76 -21.93 5.86 0.54
C VAL A 76 -20.90 6.19 1.64
N PRO A 77 -20.96 5.61 2.85
CA PRO A 77 -19.99 5.91 3.91
C PRO A 77 -18.55 5.51 3.56
N ILE A 78 -18.33 4.43 2.80
CA ILE A 78 -16.98 4.06 2.35
C ILE A 78 -16.45 5.02 1.29
N ALA A 79 -17.30 5.48 0.35
CA ALA A 79 -16.94 6.49 -0.63
C ALA A 79 -16.54 7.81 0.05
N ILE A 80 -17.32 8.27 1.04
CA ILE A 80 -16.97 9.46 1.84
C ILE A 80 -15.61 9.26 2.52
N SER A 81 -15.39 8.11 3.15
CA SER A 81 -14.14 7.80 3.87
C SER A 81 -12.91 7.82 2.93
N GLN A 82 -13.03 7.22 1.75
CA GLN A 82 -11.99 7.27 0.72
C GLN A 82 -11.81 8.68 0.16
N GLY A 83 -12.90 9.43 -0.01
CA GLY A 83 -12.89 10.84 -0.40
C GLY A 83 -12.11 11.71 0.59
N LEU A 84 -12.19 11.45 1.90
CA LEU A 84 -11.40 12.14 2.91
C LEU A 84 -9.89 11.88 2.75
N VAL A 85 -9.48 10.67 2.35
CA VAL A 85 -8.08 10.37 2.05
C VAL A 85 -7.61 11.12 0.81
N ILE A 86 -8.42 11.16 -0.25
CA ILE A 86 -8.11 11.93 -1.46
C ILE A 86 -7.98 13.42 -1.11
N ALA A 87 -8.90 13.96 -0.30
CA ALA A 87 -8.87 15.35 0.15
C ALA A 87 -7.62 15.66 0.98
N ALA A 88 -7.27 14.80 1.94
CA ALA A 88 -6.06 14.96 2.76
C ALA A 88 -4.79 14.91 1.89
N MET A 89 -4.72 13.98 0.94
CA MET A 89 -3.63 13.89 -0.03
C MET A 89 -3.48 15.20 -0.82
N LEU A 90 -4.57 15.68 -1.43
CA LEU A 90 -4.54 16.93 -2.22
C LEU A 90 -4.17 18.14 -1.35
N PHE A 91 -4.61 18.16 -0.10
CA PHE A 91 -4.26 19.21 0.85
C PHE A 91 -2.77 19.19 1.22
N SER A 92 -2.22 18.02 1.57
CA SER A 92 -0.81 17.87 1.92
C SER A 92 0.10 18.21 0.75
N PHE A 93 -0.30 17.89 -0.49
CA PHE A 93 0.46 18.13 -1.72
C PHE A 93 0.07 19.41 -2.48
N ARG A 94 -0.59 20.37 -1.81
CA ARG A 94 -0.95 21.66 -2.41
C ARG A 94 0.26 22.43 -2.93
N GLY A 95 0.10 23.08 -4.09
CA GLY A 95 1.19 23.74 -4.83
C GLY A 95 2.07 24.67 -3.98
N ARG A 96 1.48 25.52 -3.12
CA ARG A 96 2.25 26.43 -2.24
C ARG A 96 3.23 25.70 -1.31
N ARG A 97 2.86 24.53 -0.79
CA ARG A 97 3.71 23.76 0.13
C ARG A 97 4.85 23.10 -0.62
N VAL A 98 4.57 22.62 -1.83
CA VAL A 98 5.55 22.01 -2.72
C VAL A 98 6.55 23.05 -3.25
N GLN A 99 6.08 24.26 -3.57
CA GLN A 99 6.95 25.39 -3.94
C GLN A 99 7.91 25.76 -2.81
N ARG A 100 7.43 25.85 -1.56
CA ARG A 100 8.31 26.06 -0.40
C ARG A 100 9.32 24.94 -0.21
N LEU A 101 8.93 23.69 -0.48
CA LEU A 101 9.87 22.57 -0.44
C LEU A 101 10.97 22.76 -1.50
N LEU A 102 10.59 23.12 -2.73
CA LEU A 102 11.52 23.39 -3.82
C LEU A 102 12.49 24.53 -3.50
N GLU A 103 12.00 25.64 -2.98
CA GLU A 103 12.80 26.79 -2.53
C GLU A 103 13.79 26.43 -1.42
N ALA A 104 13.39 25.52 -0.51
CA ALA A 104 14.24 25.06 0.58
C ALA A 104 15.25 23.97 0.16
N THR A 105 15.12 23.38 -1.02
CA THR A 105 16.08 22.40 -1.56
C THR A 105 17.28 23.12 -2.18
N LEU A 106 18.32 23.36 -1.37
CA LEU A 106 19.65 23.60 -1.89
C LEU A 106 20.32 22.25 -2.20
N PRO A 107 21.02 22.09 -3.34
CA PRO A 107 21.85 20.92 -3.58
C PRO A 107 23.04 20.97 -2.62
N VAL A 108 22.95 20.27 -1.48
CA VAL A 108 23.97 20.29 -0.42
C VAL A 108 25.05 19.22 -0.63
N LEU A 109 24.74 18.12 -1.32
CA LEU A 109 25.73 17.05 -1.51
C LEU A 109 26.73 17.44 -2.61
N PRO A 110 28.05 17.37 -2.33
CA PRO A 110 29.05 17.63 -3.35
C PRO A 110 28.90 16.63 -4.51
N PRO A 111 29.15 17.05 -5.76
CA PRO A 111 29.05 16.17 -6.91
C PRO A 111 29.98 14.95 -6.76
N GLY A 112 29.41 13.75 -6.55
CA GLY A 112 30.15 12.47 -6.52
C GLY A 112 29.86 11.53 -5.34
N THR A 113 29.37 12.03 -4.20
CA THR A 113 28.97 11.21 -3.03
C THR A 113 27.84 10.20 -3.30
N PRO A 114 26.78 10.50 -4.09
CA PRO A 114 25.69 9.56 -4.33
C PRO A 114 26.15 8.29 -5.07
N VAL A 115 27.21 8.38 -5.88
CA VAL A 115 27.72 7.27 -6.69
C VAL A 115 28.31 6.16 -5.82
N ARG A 116 28.95 6.51 -4.69
CA ARG A 116 29.56 5.52 -3.78
C ARG A 116 28.51 4.74 -2.98
N ILE A 117 27.49 5.42 -2.46
CA ILE A 117 26.41 4.78 -1.67
C ILE A 117 25.54 3.91 -2.58
N SER A 118 25.20 4.39 -3.78
CA SER A 118 24.43 3.62 -4.77
C SER A 118 25.15 2.33 -5.15
N ASN A 119 26.47 2.37 -5.39
CA ASN A 119 27.22 1.15 -5.70
C ASN A 119 27.26 0.15 -4.54
N LEU A 120 27.41 0.63 -3.29
CA LEU A 120 27.36 -0.24 -2.11
C LEU A 120 25.98 -0.91 -1.97
N ALA A 121 24.90 -0.12 -2.14
CA ALA A 121 23.53 -0.63 -2.09
C ALA A 121 23.27 -1.65 -3.21
N PHE A 122 23.76 -1.37 -4.43
CA PHE A 122 23.65 -2.29 -5.56
C PHE A 122 24.32 -3.63 -5.26
N TRP A 123 25.59 -3.63 -4.84
CA TRP A 123 26.30 -4.88 -4.56
C TRP A 123 25.70 -5.65 -3.38
N SER A 124 25.22 -4.95 -2.35
CA SER A 124 24.52 -5.57 -1.23
C SER A 124 23.22 -6.27 -1.68
N ALA A 125 22.44 -5.61 -2.54
CA ALA A 125 21.22 -6.18 -3.12
C ALA A 125 21.52 -7.34 -4.08
N VAL A 126 22.57 -7.24 -4.90
CA VAL A 126 23.04 -8.35 -5.76
C VAL A 126 23.41 -9.57 -4.90
N LEU A 127 24.21 -9.38 -3.85
CA LEU A 127 24.62 -10.47 -2.96
C LEU A 127 23.40 -11.14 -2.32
N PHE A 128 22.45 -10.36 -1.82
CA PHE A 128 21.20 -10.88 -1.28
C PHE A 128 20.40 -11.67 -2.33
N MET A 129 20.21 -11.12 -3.54
CA MET A 129 19.48 -11.79 -4.62
C MET A 129 20.16 -13.09 -5.06
N VAL A 130 21.48 -13.08 -5.27
CA VAL A 130 22.23 -14.29 -5.65
C VAL A 130 22.08 -15.36 -4.58
N GLY A 131 22.24 -15.00 -3.29
CA GLY A 131 22.03 -15.93 -2.19
C GLY A 131 20.61 -16.50 -2.17
N LEU A 132 19.60 -15.65 -2.41
CA LEU A 132 18.20 -16.04 -2.47
C LEU A 132 17.91 -17.02 -3.62
N TRP A 133 18.49 -16.81 -4.80
CA TRP A 133 18.36 -17.71 -5.94
C TRP A 133 19.07 -19.05 -5.70
N ILE A 134 20.25 -19.03 -5.09
CA ILE A 134 20.95 -20.26 -4.67
C ILE A 134 20.07 -21.04 -3.67
N GLU A 135 19.48 -20.34 -2.69
CA GLU A 135 18.61 -20.96 -1.70
C GLU A 135 17.39 -21.66 -2.34
N LEU A 136 16.74 -21.03 -3.32
CA LEU A 136 15.62 -21.62 -4.06
C LEU A 136 16.02 -22.89 -4.83
N VAL A 137 17.19 -22.89 -5.47
CA VAL A 137 17.66 -24.04 -6.25
C VAL A 137 18.07 -25.22 -5.35
N VAL A 138 18.61 -24.92 -4.17
CA VAL A 138 19.16 -25.95 -3.26
C VAL A 138 18.11 -26.56 -2.33
N ARG A 139 17.12 -25.79 -1.85
CA ARG A 139 16.28 -26.20 -0.72
C ARG A 139 15.07 -27.05 -1.05
N GLY A 140 14.71 -27.23 -2.32
CA GLY A 140 13.56 -28.05 -2.65
C GLY A 140 12.99 -27.80 -4.04
N PRO A 141 11.75 -28.29 -4.28
CA PRO A 141 11.09 -28.07 -5.55
C PRO A 141 10.69 -26.60 -5.71
N ILE A 142 10.74 -26.11 -6.95
CA ILE A 142 10.23 -24.78 -7.29
C ILE A 142 8.69 -24.82 -7.23
N PRO A 143 8.03 -24.03 -6.35
CA PRO A 143 6.59 -24.13 -6.11
C PRO A 143 5.72 -24.03 -7.35
N LEU A 144 6.08 -23.15 -8.28
CA LEU A 144 5.38 -22.98 -9.55
C LEU A 144 5.35 -24.28 -10.36
N PHE A 145 6.42 -25.07 -10.36
CA PHE A 145 6.49 -26.32 -11.14
C PHE A 145 5.94 -27.51 -10.36
N ALA A 146 5.96 -27.45 -9.03
CA ALA A 146 5.42 -28.49 -8.16
C ALA A 146 3.94 -28.32 -7.82
N ALA A 147 3.27 -27.30 -8.37
CA ALA A 147 1.90 -26.93 -8.03
C ALA A 147 1.66 -26.80 -6.51
N MET A 148 2.65 -26.26 -5.79
CA MET A 148 2.63 -26.12 -4.33
C MET A 148 2.09 -24.75 -3.93
N GLU A 149 1.31 -24.65 -2.85
CA GLU A 149 0.93 -23.35 -2.32
C GLU A 149 2.13 -22.65 -1.67
N ARG A 150 2.20 -21.31 -1.80
CA ARG A 150 3.32 -20.51 -1.27
C ARG A 150 3.54 -20.72 0.23
N TYR A 151 2.46 -20.94 0.99
CA TYR A 151 2.53 -21.06 2.45
C TYR A 151 3.24 -22.37 2.84
N ASP A 152 2.87 -23.47 2.17
CA ASP A 152 3.51 -24.77 2.34
C ASP A 152 4.99 -24.69 2.01
N TYR A 153 5.35 -24.00 0.91
CA TYR A 153 6.75 -23.79 0.57
C TYR A 153 7.49 -22.99 1.64
N THR A 154 6.96 -21.83 2.08
CA THR A 154 7.62 -21.00 3.10
C THR A 154 7.83 -21.76 4.40
N GLN A 155 6.89 -22.63 4.79
CA GLN A 155 7.01 -23.43 6.01
C GLN A 155 7.97 -24.62 5.88
N GLN A 156 7.90 -25.36 4.77
CA GLN A 156 8.61 -26.64 4.64
C GLN A 156 10.01 -26.50 4.04
N TYR A 157 10.18 -25.56 3.09
CA TYR A 157 11.41 -25.43 2.29
C TYR A 157 12.03 -24.03 2.35
N GLY A 158 11.25 -23.02 2.74
CA GLY A 158 11.67 -21.62 2.82
C GLY A 158 12.90 -21.46 3.71
N GLY A 159 14.00 -20.99 3.13
CA GLY A 159 15.19 -20.69 3.91
C GLY A 159 15.19 -19.29 4.52
N PRO A 160 16.24 -18.95 5.29
CA PRO A 160 16.31 -17.68 5.98
C PRO A 160 16.22 -16.49 5.02
N LEU A 161 16.82 -16.56 3.83
CA LEU A 161 16.77 -15.45 2.88
C LEU A 161 15.37 -15.29 2.28
N HIS A 162 14.72 -16.41 1.96
CA HIS A 162 13.32 -16.41 1.51
C HIS A 162 12.41 -15.78 2.57
N VAL A 163 12.48 -16.24 3.82
CA VAL A 163 11.67 -15.70 4.94
C VAL A 163 11.92 -14.20 5.11
N ARG A 164 13.19 -13.76 5.06
CA ARG A 164 13.52 -12.34 5.12
C ARG A 164 12.95 -11.54 3.95
N LEU A 165 12.93 -12.10 2.73
CA LEU A 165 12.26 -11.43 1.61
C LEU A 165 10.75 -11.33 1.84
N ILE A 166 10.11 -12.34 2.41
CA ILE A 166 8.66 -12.28 2.67
C ILE A 166 8.33 -11.20 3.72
N GLU A 167 9.16 -11.08 4.75
CA GLU A 167 9.00 -10.07 5.81
C GLU A 167 9.32 -8.65 5.33
N TRP A 168 10.42 -8.47 4.59
CA TRP A 168 11.02 -7.16 4.30
C TRP A 168 10.97 -6.75 2.83
N GLY A 169 10.38 -7.57 1.95
CA GLY A 169 10.44 -7.40 0.50
C GLY A 169 9.86 -6.09 0.00
N ASN A 170 8.80 -5.57 0.63
CA ASN A 170 8.25 -4.25 0.29
C ASN A 170 9.22 -3.11 0.66
N MET A 171 10.00 -3.28 1.74
CA MET A 171 11.01 -2.30 2.12
C MET A 171 12.19 -2.33 1.15
N LEU A 172 12.63 -3.53 0.77
CA LEU A 172 13.63 -3.71 -0.28
C LEU A 172 13.15 -3.09 -1.61
N ALA A 173 11.89 -3.31 -1.99
CA ALA A 173 11.30 -2.71 -3.19
C ALA A 173 11.36 -1.17 -3.17
N PHE A 174 10.99 -0.55 -2.04
CA PHE A 174 11.11 0.90 -1.85
C PHE A 174 12.57 1.37 -1.99
N GLN A 175 13.52 0.67 -1.36
CA GLN A 175 14.95 1.03 -1.43
C GLN A 175 15.50 0.89 -2.86
N LEU A 176 15.13 -0.17 -3.59
CA LEU A 176 15.48 -0.31 -5.00
C LEU A 176 14.88 0.85 -5.83
N GLY A 177 13.64 1.25 -5.55
CA GLY A 177 13.01 2.42 -6.17
C GLY A 177 13.75 3.73 -5.85
N LEU A 178 14.21 3.89 -4.62
CA LEU A 178 14.94 5.07 -4.16
C LEU A 178 16.26 5.24 -4.92
N PHE A 179 17.04 4.17 -5.04
CA PHE A 179 18.31 4.22 -5.79
C PHE A 179 18.11 4.24 -7.31
N PHE A 180 17.00 3.71 -7.82
CA PHE A 180 16.62 3.85 -9.22
C PHE A 180 16.43 5.32 -9.63
N VAL A 181 15.82 6.13 -8.76
CA VAL A 181 15.54 7.55 -9.02
C VAL A 181 16.64 8.51 -8.55
N ALA A 182 17.54 8.06 -7.67
CA ALA A 182 18.58 8.91 -7.09
C ALA A 182 19.40 9.73 -8.12
N PRO A 183 19.85 9.20 -9.27
CA PRO A 183 20.60 10.00 -10.23
C PRO A 183 19.78 11.12 -10.90
N VAL A 184 18.45 10.96 -10.98
CA VAL A 184 17.54 11.94 -11.60
C VAL A 184 17.48 13.22 -10.80
N LEU A 185 17.57 13.12 -9.46
CA LEU A 185 17.67 14.28 -8.58
C LEU A 185 18.91 15.15 -8.86
N SER A 186 19.98 14.52 -9.37
CA SER A 186 21.20 15.21 -9.82
C SER A 186 21.23 15.51 -11.33
N GLY A 187 20.10 15.41 -12.03
CA GLY A 187 19.99 15.71 -13.47
C GLY A 187 20.49 14.61 -14.42
N LYS A 188 20.71 13.39 -13.94
CA LYS A 188 21.13 12.23 -14.75
C LYS A 188 19.93 11.33 -15.10
N SER A 189 20.12 10.35 -15.98
CA SER A 189 19.09 9.34 -16.26
C SER A 189 18.92 8.35 -15.10
N PHE A 190 17.74 7.74 -14.99
CA PHE A 190 17.46 6.65 -14.04
C PHE A 190 18.52 5.53 -14.06
N ASP A 191 18.83 4.98 -12.90
CA ASP A 191 19.77 3.85 -12.76
C ASP A 191 19.07 2.51 -12.99
N ARG A 192 19.07 2.05 -14.24
CA ARG A 192 18.37 0.82 -14.66
C ARG A 192 18.86 -0.45 -13.95
N ARG A 193 20.03 -0.43 -13.31
CA ARG A 193 20.55 -1.57 -12.55
C ARG A 193 19.58 -1.99 -11.42
N PHE A 194 18.97 -1.02 -10.74
CA PHE A 194 18.01 -1.28 -9.68
C PHE A 194 16.66 -1.78 -10.20
N ALA A 195 16.22 -1.30 -11.37
CA ALA A 195 15.02 -1.82 -12.03
C ALA A 195 15.19 -3.30 -12.41
N PHE A 196 16.39 -3.70 -12.87
CA PHE A 196 16.70 -5.10 -13.16
C PHE A 196 16.69 -5.97 -11.90
N LEU A 197 17.25 -5.50 -10.78
CA LEU A 197 17.17 -6.20 -9.50
C LEU A 197 15.72 -6.36 -9.01
N PHE A 198 14.90 -5.32 -9.17
CA PHE A 198 13.50 -5.38 -8.82
C PHE A 198 12.72 -6.38 -9.71
N ALA A 199 12.97 -6.38 -11.02
CA ALA A 199 12.38 -7.36 -11.94
C ALA A 199 12.79 -8.80 -11.57
N THR A 200 14.06 -9.00 -11.20
CA THR A 200 14.58 -10.29 -10.72
C THR A 200 13.88 -10.74 -9.44
N MET A 201 13.62 -9.82 -8.51
CA MET A 201 12.86 -10.07 -7.29
C MET A 201 11.41 -10.48 -7.58
N LEU A 202 10.73 -9.78 -8.50
CA LEU A 202 9.36 -10.14 -8.90
C LEU A 202 9.33 -11.51 -9.57
N PHE A 203 10.31 -11.81 -10.43
CA PHE A 203 10.42 -13.11 -11.07
C PHE A 203 10.67 -14.24 -10.05
N TYR A 204 11.51 -13.99 -9.04
CA TYR A 204 11.66 -14.91 -7.91
C TYR A 204 10.32 -15.17 -7.20
N LEU A 205 9.58 -14.10 -6.84
CA LEU A 205 8.29 -14.22 -6.15
C LEU A 205 7.27 -15.02 -7.01
N PHE A 206 7.29 -14.82 -8.33
CA PHE A 206 6.49 -15.60 -9.27
C PHE A 206 6.80 -17.10 -9.19
N LEU A 207 8.08 -17.48 -9.24
CA LEU A 207 8.49 -18.89 -9.17
C LEU A 207 8.14 -19.55 -7.83
N VAL A 208 8.14 -18.78 -6.75
CA VAL A 208 7.78 -19.25 -5.41
C VAL A 208 6.26 -19.25 -5.17
N GLY A 209 5.46 -19.03 -6.22
CA GLY A 209 4.00 -19.16 -6.17
C GLY A 209 3.31 -17.97 -5.50
N HIS A 210 3.98 -16.82 -5.36
CA HIS A 210 3.29 -15.59 -4.98
C HIS A 210 2.34 -15.13 -6.09
N ARG A 211 1.23 -14.55 -5.66
CA ARG A 211 0.11 -14.11 -6.51
C ARG A 211 0.02 -12.58 -6.50
N PHE A 212 -1.12 -12.07 -6.96
CA PHE A 212 -1.48 -10.65 -7.02
C PHE A 212 -0.95 -9.78 -5.86
N SER A 213 -1.20 -10.17 -4.60
CA SER A 213 -0.92 -9.32 -3.43
C SER A 213 0.54 -8.90 -3.30
N SER A 214 1.48 -9.80 -3.59
CA SER A 214 2.92 -9.52 -3.43
C SER A 214 3.45 -8.67 -4.58
N PHE A 215 3.04 -8.96 -5.82
CA PHE A 215 3.36 -8.12 -6.98
C PHE A 215 2.84 -6.69 -6.79
N TYR A 216 1.57 -6.59 -6.40
CA TYR A 216 0.92 -5.33 -6.13
C TYR A 216 1.65 -4.54 -5.05
N ALA A 217 1.86 -5.12 -3.86
CA ALA A 217 2.51 -4.42 -2.76
C ALA A 217 3.96 -4.01 -3.12
N SER A 218 4.79 -4.93 -3.60
CA SER A 218 6.19 -4.61 -3.92
C SER A 218 6.29 -3.58 -5.05
N THR A 219 5.42 -3.65 -6.06
CA THR A 219 5.38 -2.63 -7.12
C THR A 219 4.95 -1.28 -6.59
N SER A 220 3.92 -1.23 -5.73
CA SER A 220 3.52 0.05 -5.13
C SER A 220 4.65 0.69 -4.34
N PHE A 221 5.40 -0.08 -3.55
CA PHE A 221 6.52 0.45 -2.77
C PHE A 221 7.68 0.92 -3.67
N PHE A 222 7.96 0.21 -4.76
CA PHE A 222 8.93 0.64 -5.77
C PHE A 222 8.51 1.93 -6.50
N LEU A 223 7.20 2.14 -6.71
CA LEU A 223 6.66 3.32 -7.38
C LEU A 223 6.68 4.60 -6.51
N ILE A 224 6.72 4.50 -5.18
CA ILE A 224 6.68 5.66 -4.28
C ILE A 224 7.81 6.66 -4.58
N PRO A 225 9.11 6.27 -4.64
CA PRO A 225 10.18 7.20 -4.99
C PRO A 225 10.06 7.76 -6.41
N ILE A 226 9.57 6.97 -7.36
CA ILE A 226 9.33 7.41 -8.74
C ILE A 226 8.26 8.51 -8.75
N GLY A 227 7.14 8.29 -8.05
CA GLY A 227 6.08 9.28 -7.89
C GLY A 227 6.59 10.57 -7.24
N ALA A 228 7.41 10.47 -6.19
CA ALA A 228 7.98 11.63 -5.51
C ALA A 228 8.83 12.52 -6.44
N VAL A 229 9.76 11.93 -7.20
CA VAL A 229 10.65 12.68 -8.10
C VAL A 229 9.86 13.30 -9.26
N LEU A 230 9.02 12.51 -9.93
CA LEU A 230 8.22 12.99 -11.06
C LEU A 230 7.25 14.10 -10.64
N PHE A 231 6.72 14.04 -9.41
CA PHE A 231 5.80 15.05 -8.90
C PHE A 231 6.52 16.40 -8.74
N ILE A 232 7.76 16.38 -8.27
CA ILE A 232 8.58 17.59 -8.13
C ILE A 232 9.00 18.15 -9.48
N GLU A 233 9.38 17.31 -10.44
CA GLU A 233 9.66 17.73 -11.81
C GLU A 233 8.46 18.42 -12.45
N GLN A 234 7.24 17.88 -12.25
CA GLN A 234 6.00 18.48 -12.74
C GLN A 234 5.73 19.87 -12.17
N VAL A 235 6.10 20.13 -10.92
CA VAL A 235 5.86 21.41 -10.24
C VAL A 235 6.98 22.43 -10.47
N SER A 236 8.23 21.99 -10.65
CA SER A 236 9.41 22.86 -10.66
C SER A 236 9.60 23.73 -11.91
N SER A 237 8.74 23.64 -12.93
CA SER A 237 8.87 24.34 -14.23
C SER A 237 10.24 24.21 -14.93
N ARG A 238 11.12 23.31 -14.44
CA ARG A 238 12.48 23.06 -14.93
C ARG A 238 12.52 22.24 -16.23
N SER A 239 11.36 21.90 -16.77
CA SER A 239 11.21 21.07 -17.95
C SER A 239 10.41 21.85 -18.99
N GLU A 240 11.08 22.76 -19.72
CA GLU A 240 10.53 23.31 -20.97
C GLU A 240 10.30 22.19 -22.00
N ASP A 241 11.09 21.11 -21.92
CA ASP A 241 10.72 19.83 -22.50
C ASP A 241 9.65 19.19 -21.64
N LYS A 242 8.39 19.29 -22.06
CA LYS A 242 7.30 18.48 -21.52
C LYS A 242 7.71 17.00 -21.62
N LEU A 243 8.27 16.42 -20.56
CA LEU A 243 8.09 15.01 -20.22
C LEU A 243 6.58 14.84 -20.07
N SER A 244 5.89 14.72 -21.20
CA SER A 244 4.44 14.70 -21.20
C SER A 244 4.05 13.54 -20.30
N GLY A 245 3.09 13.76 -19.39
CA GLY A 245 2.60 12.68 -18.53
C GLY A 245 2.27 11.42 -19.34
N ALA A 246 1.89 11.58 -20.61
CA ALA A 246 1.70 10.51 -21.59
C ALA A 246 2.96 9.68 -21.91
N SER A 247 4.16 10.27 -21.99
CA SER A 247 5.42 9.53 -22.20
C SER A 247 5.76 8.64 -21.00
N VAL A 248 5.61 9.17 -19.79
CA VAL A 248 5.81 8.44 -18.54
C VAL A 248 4.77 7.33 -18.42
N PHE A 249 3.49 7.64 -18.63
CA PHE A 249 2.41 6.66 -18.67
C PHE A 249 2.63 5.57 -19.71
N ARG A 250 3.18 5.88 -20.88
CA ARG A 250 3.45 4.86 -21.91
C ARG A 250 4.54 3.90 -21.45
N LYS A 251 5.65 4.40 -20.89
CA LYS A 251 6.76 3.57 -20.43
C LYS A 251 6.38 2.74 -19.20
N VAL A 252 5.71 3.36 -18.25
CA VAL A 252 5.20 2.69 -17.04
C VAL A 252 4.05 1.75 -17.41
N GLY A 253 3.22 2.11 -18.37
CA GLY A 253 2.10 1.32 -18.85
C GLY A 253 2.54 0.02 -19.51
N ILE A 254 3.68 0.00 -20.21
CA ILE A 254 4.26 -1.26 -20.72
C ILE A 254 4.66 -2.16 -19.55
N ALA A 255 5.41 -1.63 -18.57
CA ALA A 255 5.82 -2.41 -17.39
C ALA A 255 4.61 -2.88 -16.56
N GLY A 256 3.60 -2.02 -16.41
CA GLY A 256 2.33 -2.34 -15.75
C GLY A 256 1.53 -3.40 -16.52
N GLY A 257 1.55 -3.35 -17.86
CA GLY A 257 0.94 -4.37 -18.72
C GLY A 257 1.62 -5.73 -18.55
N VAL A 258 2.96 -5.77 -18.54
CA VAL A 258 3.72 -7.00 -18.26
C VAL A 258 3.37 -7.54 -16.86
N LEU A 259 3.33 -6.69 -15.85
CA LEU A 259 2.97 -7.08 -14.49
C LEU A 259 1.53 -7.62 -14.40
N LEU A 260 0.60 -6.98 -15.11
CA LEU A 260 -0.80 -7.41 -15.19
C LEU A 260 -0.90 -8.80 -15.84
N VAL A 261 -0.20 -9.02 -16.95
CA VAL A 261 -0.15 -10.32 -17.63
C VAL A 261 0.46 -11.38 -16.73
N MET A 262 1.61 -11.10 -16.09
CA MET A 262 2.23 -12.02 -15.12
C MET A 262 1.27 -12.36 -13.97
N THR A 263 0.55 -11.37 -13.46
CA THR A 263 -0.38 -11.56 -12.35
C THR A 263 -1.61 -12.35 -12.78
N ALA A 264 -2.17 -12.07 -13.96
CA ALA A 264 -3.28 -12.81 -14.54
C ALA A 264 -2.88 -14.27 -14.79
N MET A 265 -1.68 -14.52 -15.34
CA MET A 265 -1.14 -15.87 -15.52
C MET A 265 -0.95 -16.59 -14.18
N ALA A 266 -0.38 -15.93 -13.17
CA ALA A 266 -0.20 -16.52 -11.83
C ALA A 266 -1.54 -16.89 -11.18
N LEU A 267 -2.55 -16.02 -11.33
CA LEU A 267 -3.90 -16.28 -10.83
C LEU A 267 -4.56 -17.43 -11.59
N ALA A 268 -4.56 -17.39 -12.92
CA ALA A 268 -5.14 -18.45 -13.75
C ALA A 268 -4.48 -19.80 -13.44
N TYR A 269 -3.14 -19.83 -13.40
CA TYR A 269 -2.39 -21.03 -13.08
C TYR A 269 -2.75 -21.60 -11.70
N SER A 270 -2.82 -20.73 -10.68
CA SER A 270 -3.16 -21.14 -9.33
C SER A 270 -4.58 -21.69 -9.20
N TYR A 271 -5.54 -21.15 -9.94
CA TYR A 271 -6.93 -21.61 -9.83
C TYR A 271 -7.17 -22.90 -10.62
N VAL A 272 -6.56 -23.01 -11.80
CA VAL A 272 -6.73 -24.16 -12.70
C VAL A 272 -5.87 -25.34 -12.23
N PHE A 273 -4.57 -25.15 -12.06
CA PHE A 273 -3.64 -26.26 -11.84
C PHE A 273 -3.40 -26.57 -10.36
N VAL A 274 -3.29 -25.56 -9.49
CA VAL A 274 -3.03 -25.78 -8.06
C VAL A 274 -4.30 -26.17 -7.31
N ARG A 275 -5.45 -25.58 -7.68
CA ARG A 275 -6.72 -25.78 -6.98
C ARG A 275 -7.73 -26.65 -7.73
N GLY A 276 -7.46 -27.00 -8.99
CA GLY A 276 -8.30 -27.91 -9.78
C GLY A 276 -9.70 -27.36 -10.08
N PHE A 277 -9.90 -26.04 -10.13
CA PHE A 277 -11.21 -25.47 -10.44
C PHE A 277 -11.46 -25.41 -11.95
N GLU A 278 -12.61 -25.89 -12.38
CA GLU A 278 -13.01 -25.94 -13.80
C GLU A 278 -14.35 -25.25 -14.06
N GLY A 279 -14.57 -24.84 -15.31
CA GLY A 279 -15.87 -24.38 -15.83
C GLY A 279 -16.54 -23.26 -15.02
N THR A 280 -17.79 -23.50 -14.64
CA THR A 280 -18.64 -22.53 -13.91
C THR A 280 -18.18 -22.29 -12.48
N THR A 281 -17.55 -23.28 -11.84
CA THR A 281 -16.99 -23.14 -10.49
C THR A 281 -15.85 -22.13 -10.47
N LEU A 282 -14.98 -22.14 -11.47
CA LEU A 282 -13.91 -21.15 -11.61
C LEU A 282 -14.48 -19.73 -11.72
N ALA A 283 -15.47 -19.53 -12.59
CA ALA A 283 -16.11 -18.23 -12.79
C ALA A 283 -16.78 -17.72 -11.50
N SER A 284 -17.49 -18.59 -10.79
CA SER A 284 -18.10 -18.27 -9.49
C SER A 284 -17.05 -17.87 -8.45
N LYS A 285 -15.96 -18.64 -8.28
CA LYS A 285 -14.90 -18.32 -7.32
C LYS A 285 -14.16 -17.02 -7.66
N LEU A 286 -13.96 -16.72 -8.94
CA LEU A 286 -13.37 -15.46 -9.38
C LEU A 286 -14.30 -14.28 -9.12
N SER A 287 -15.60 -14.44 -9.41
CA SER A 287 -16.62 -13.44 -9.10
C SER A 287 -16.66 -13.13 -7.61
N GLN A 288 -16.73 -14.16 -6.76
CA GLN A 288 -16.67 -14.03 -5.30
C GLN A 288 -15.42 -13.25 -4.88
N ARG A 289 -14.23 -13.63 -5.37
CA ARG A 289 -12.97 -12.99 -4.98
C ARG A 289 -12.83 -11.53 -5.41
N LEU A 290 -13.30 -11.19 -6.62
CA LEU A 290 -13.12 -9.87 -7.19
C LEU A 290 -14.23 -8.90 -6.78
N LEU A 291 -15.48 -9.37 -6.68
CA LEU A 291 -16.67 -8.53 -6.55
C LEU A 291 -17.32 -8.61 -5.16
N VAL A 292 -17.08 -9.67 -4.37
CA VAL A 292 -17.75 -9.88 -3.08
C VAL A 292 -16.77 -9.75 -1.90
N GLN A 293 -15.69 -10.53 -1.91
CA GLN A 293 -14.76 -10.68 -0.78
C GLN A 293 -14.03 -9.37 -0.39
N GLN A 294 -13.85 -8.44 -1.33
CA GLN A 294 -13.18 -7.17 -1.04
C GLN A 294 -14.06 -6.21 -0.22
N GLY A 295 -15.38 -6.35 -0.30
CA GLY A 295 -16.38 -5.48 0.32
C GLY A 295 -17.18 -6.12 1.45
N GLU A 296 -17.13 -7.45 1.61
CA GLU A 296 -18.01 -8.17 2.55
C GLU A 296 -17.80 -7.78 4.02
N MET A 297 -16.55 -7.60 4.46
CA MET A 297 -16.27 -7.16 5.84
C MET A 297 -16.75 -5.73 6.09
N TRP A 298 -16.67 -4.87 5.08
CA TRP A 298 -17.23 -3.53 5.17
C TRP A 298 -18.75 -3.58 5.28
N TRP A 299 -19.41 -4.43 4.50
CA TRP A 299 -20.87 -4.57 4.56
C TRP A 299 -21.33 -5.06 5.94
N ALA A 300 -20.65 -6.06 6.53
CA ALA A 300 -20.96 -6.54 7.87
C ALA A 300 -20.79 -5.46 8.94
N THR A 301 -19.72 -4.66 8.86
CA THR A 301 -19.51 -3.50 9.73
C THR A 301 -20.56 -2.41 9.49
N PHE A 302 -20.93 -2.14 8.24
CA PHE A 302 -21.95 -1.17 7.90
C PHE A 302 -23.30 -1.55 8.54
N GLU A 303 -23.71 -2.81 8.39
CA GLU A 303 -24.95 -3.31 8.98
C GLU A 303 -24.92 -3.16 10.52
N ARG A 304 -23.84 -3.56 11.16
CA ARG A 304 -23.69 -3.47 12.63
C ARG A 304 -23.71 -2.03 13.13
N VAL A 305 -22.89 -1.15 12.56
CA VAL A 305 -22.66 0.21 13.08
C VAL A 305 -23.78 1.17 12.66
N PHE A 306 -24.16 1.16 11.38
CA PHE A 306 -25.06 2.18 10.81
C PHE A 306 -26.52 1.76 10.82
N VAL A 307 -26.81 0.46 10.62
CA VAL A 307 -28.20 -0.02 10.54
C VAL A 307 -28.70 -0.48 11.90
N ARG A 308 -27.98 -1.39 12.55
CA ARG A 308 -28.37 -1.98 13.83
C ARG A 308 -27.98 -1.13 15.04
N GLY A 309 -26.95 -0.30 14.90
CA GLY A 309 -26.44 0.54 16.00
C GLY A 309 -25.83 -0.24 17.15
N THR A 310 -25.45 -1.51 16.92
CA THR A 310 -24.93 -2.42 17.96
C THR A 310 -23.40 -2.39 18.04
N TRP A 311 -22.80 -1.21 17.83
CA TRP A 311 -21.35 -1.02 17.95
C TRP A 311 -20.97 -0.76 19.40
N ASP A 312 -19.82 -1.25 19.82
CA ASP A 312 -19.27 -1.03 21.16
C ASP A 312 -17.78 -0.69 21.05
N GLY A 313 -17.48 0.61 21.13
CA GLY A 313 -16.11 1.10 21.02
C GLY A 313 -15.19 0.64 22.14
N ALA A 314 -15.73 0.36 23.34
CA ALA A 314 -14.94 -0.13 24.47
C ALA A 314 -14.55 -1.60 24.26
N LEU A 315 -15.51 -2.43 23.82
CA LEU A 315 -15.25 -3.81 23.43
C LEU A 315 -14.24 -3.88 22.27
N ALA A 316 -14.44 -3.05 21.23
CA ALA A 316 -13.53 -2.95 20.11
C ALA A 316 -12.12 -2.61 20.60
N PHE A 317 -11.96 -1.54 21.40
CA PHE A 317 -10.66 -1.15 21.94
C PHE A 317 -9.99 -2.28 22.74
N HIS A 318 -10.75 -2.96 23.60
CA HIS A 318 -10.23 -4.07 24.40
C HIS A 318 -9.71 -5.22 23.52
N LYS A 319 -10.50 -5.67 22.54
CA LYS A 319 -10.14 -6.76 21.62
C LYS A 319 -9.02 -6.41 20.64
N LEU A 320 -8.77 -5.12 20.39
CA LEU A 320 -7.71 -4.70 19.47
C LEU A 320 -6.36 -4.56 20.16
N PHE A 321 -6.34 -4.09 21.40
CA PHE A 321 -5.14 -3.57 22.05
C PHE A 321 -4.82 -4.17 23.42
N ILE A 322 -5.82 -4.69 24.13
CA ILE A 322 -5.63 -5.24 25.48
C ILE A 322 -5.56 -6.76 25.43
N ASP A 323 -6.57 -7.40 24.86
CA ASP A 323 -6.69 -8.86 24.76
C ASP A 323 -7.09 -9.29 23.33
N PRO A 324 -6.19 -9.10 22.33
CA PRO A 324 -6.40 -9.63 21.00
C PRO A 324 -6.20 -11.15 20.98
N PHE A 325 -6.92 -11.84 20.09
CA PHE A 325 -6.81 -13.30 19.93
C PHE A 325 -5.36 -13.74 19.67
N ASP A 326 -4.66 -13.04 18.78
CA ASP A 326 -3.21 -13.18 18.58
C ASP A 326 -2.56 -11.80 18.38
N PRO A 327 -1.79 -11.29 19.37
CA PRO A 327 -1.16 -9.97 19.30
C PRO A 327 -0.07 -9.85 18.22
N THR A 328 0.41 -10.98 17.68
CA THR A 328 1.45 -11.00 16.65
C THR A 328 0.91 -10.78 15.23
N ARG A 329 -0.42 -10.87 15.07
CA ARG A 329 -1.13 -10.74 13.78
C ARG A 329 -1.98 -9.47 13.74
N ASN A 330 -2.70 -9.24 12.64
CA ASN A 330 -3.60 -8.10 12.52
C ASN A 330 -4.84 -8.28 13.42
N SER A 331 -4.83 -7.69 14.61
CA SER A 331 -5.92 -7.79 15.59
C SER A 331 -7.23 -7.19 15.11
N THR A 332 -7.17 -6.19 14.22
CA THR A 332 -8.36 -5.61 13.59
C THR A 332 -9.15 -6.65 12.82
N MET A 333 -8.48 -7.45 11.99
CA MET A 333 -9.19 -8.45 11.21
C MET A 333 -9.75 -9.57 12.09
N GLN A 334 -9.01 -9.96 13.14
CA GLN A 334 -9.50 -10.93 14.12
C GLN A 334 -10.78 -10.46 14.79
N PHE A 335 -10.79 -9.23 15.31
CA PHE A 335 -11.96 -8.62 15.92
C PHE A 335 -13.14 -8.54 14.94
N LEU A 336 -12.92 -8.03 13.73
CA LEU A 336 -13.99 -7.90 12.74
C LEU A 336 -14.58 -9.27 12.34
N MET A 337 -13.74 -10.30 12.23
CA MET A 337 -14.19 -11.67 11.97
C MET A 337 -15.00 -12.25 13.15
N GLU A 338 -14.56 -12.05 14.40
CA GLU A 338 -15.32 -12.47 15.59
C GLU A 338 -16.70 -11.80 15.65
N GLN A 339 -16.82 -10.57 15.15
CA GLN A 339 -18.08 -9.84 15.12
C GLN A 339 -18.97 -10.16 13.91
N ALA A 340 -18.43 -10.79 12.86
CA ALA A 340 -19.15 -11.08 11.62
C ALA A 340 -19.49 -12.57 11.44
N LEU A 341 -18.77 -13.46 12.14
CA LEU A 341 -18.92 -14.91 12.04
C LEU A 341 -19.27 -15.52 13.40
N PRO A 342 -19.84 -16.74 13.43
CA PRO A 342 -19.85 -17.56 14.64
C PRO A 342 -18.42 -17.72 15.19
N LEU A 343 -18.26 -17.57 16.51
CA LEU A 343 -16.95 -17.53 17.18
C LEU A 343 -16.05 -18.72 16.83
N GLU A 344 -16.62 -19.94 16.85
CA GLU A 344 -15.90 -21.18 16.53
C GLU A 344 -15.31 -21.14 15.10
N ARG A 345 -16.06 -20.58 14.16
CA ARG A 345 -15.63 -20.45 12.77
C ARG A 345 -14.59 -19.37 12.59
N ALA A 346 -14.76 -18.22 13.24
CA ALA A 346 -13.74 -17.18 13.26
C ALA A 346 -12.41 -17.73 13.77
N HIS A 347 -12.43 -18.45 14.89
CA HIS A 347 -11.24 -19.06 15.48
C HIS A 347 -10.63 -20.13 14.59
N PHE A 348 -11.45 -20.99 13.97
CA PHE A 348 -10.97 -21.99 13.01
C PHE A 348 -10.23 -21.35 11.83
N ILE A 349 -10.82 -20.33 11.20
CA ILE A 349 -10.20 -19.63 10.04
C ILE A 349 -8.90 -18.93 10.47
N LEU A 350 -8.91 -18.27 11.64
CA LEU A 350 -7.73 -17.59 12.18
C LEU A 350 -6.59 -18.56 12.51
N GLN A 351 -6.91 -19.73 13.09
CA GLN A 351 -5.92 -20.78 13.37
C GLN A 351 -5.28 -21.31 12.09
N GLN A 352 -6.05 -21.40 10.99
CA GLN A 352 -5.53 -21.76 9.67
C GLN A 352 -4.69 -20.66 9.00
N GLY A 353 -4.53 -19.50 9.63
CA GLY A 353 -3.75 -18.39 9.06
C GLY A 353 -4.43 -17.68 7.89
N SER A 354 -5.72 -17.96 7.68
CA SER A 354 -6.53 -17.25 6.70
C SER A 354 -7.10 -15.98 7.32
N ALA A 355 -7.13 -14.90 6.54
CA ALA A 355 -7.69 -13.63 6.95
C ALA A 355 -8.50 -13.05 5.79
N TYR A 356 -9.56 -12.33 6.14
CA TYR A 356 -10.39 -11.63 5.17
C TYR A 356 -9.63 -10.41 4.64
N THR A 357 -10.15 -9.83 3.56
CA THR A 357 -9.66 -8.56 3.03
C THR A 357 -10.49 -7.41 3.55
N GLY A 358 -9.83 -6.35 4.01
CA GLY A 358 -10.49 -5.17 4.56
C GLY A 358 -9.91 -4.78 5.92
N GLY A 359 -10.57 -3.87 6.63
CA GLY A 359 -10.22 -3.48 8.01
C GLY A 359 -10.12 -1.98 8.24
N TRP A 360 -9.82 -1.20 7.20
CA TRP A 360 -10.00 0.25 7.18
C TRP A 360 -10.98 0.63 6.07
N PRO A 361 -12.03 1.43 6.29
CA PRO A 361 -12.26 2.23 7.48
C PRO A 361 -13.08 1.51 8.57
N GLU A 362 -13.37 0.20 8.43
CA GLU A 362 -14.18 -0.59 9.38
C GLU A 362 -13.81 -0.33 10.84
N LEU A 363 -12.53 -0.45 11.16
CA LEU A 363 -12.00 -0.24 12.50
C LEU A 363 -12.38 1.11 13.10
N CYS A 364 -12.30 2.16 12.28
CA CYS A 364 -12.60 3.51 12.72
C CYS A 364 -14.07 3.63 13.13
N PHE A 365 -14.98 2.98 12.40
CA PHE A 365 -16.40 2.99 12.71
C PHE A 365 -16.77 2.08 13.88
N GLU A 366 -16.06 0.98 14.10
CA GLU A 366 -16.24 0.16 15.30
C GLU A 366 -15.78 0.90 16.57
N LEU A 367 -14.67 1.63 16.50
CA LEU A 367 -14.15 2.40 17.63
C LEU A 367 -14.95 3.68 17.92
N GLY A 368 -15.34 4.41 16.87
CA GLY A 368 -15.92 5.74 16.97
C GLY A 368 -17.42 5.81 16.69
N GLY A 369 -18.06 4.70 16.35
CA GLY A 369 -19.45 4.66 15.90
C GLY A 369 -19.67 5.36 14.55
N PRO A 370 -20.93 5.58 14.14
CA PRO A 370 -21.28 6.09 12.81
C PRO A 370 -20.82 7.53 12.55
N ILE A 371 -20.64 8.34 13.60
CA ILE A 371 -20.20 9.74 13.49
C ILE A 371 -18.72 9.87 13.84
N GLY A 372 -18.32 9.40 15.03
CA GLY A 372 -16.92 9.48 15.48
C GLY A 372 -15.96 8.69 14.60
N GLY A 373 -16.44 7.65 13.92
CA GLY A 373 -15.65 6.91 12.92
C GLY A 373 -15.14 7.79 11.79
N PHE A 374 -15.92 8.76 11.29
CA PHE A 374 -15.45 9.69 10.26
C PHE A 374 -14.33 10.61 10.76
N LEU A 375 -14.36 11.00 12.04
CA LEU A 375 -13.27 11.78 12.64
C LEU A 375 -11.98 10.95 12.68
N LEU A 376 -12.06 9.68 13.10
CA LEU A 376 -10.91 8.77 13.11
C LEU A 376 -10.38 8.50 11.70
N VAL A 377 -11.26 8.34 10.71
CA VAL A 377 -10.90 8.25 9.29
C VAL A 377 -10.14 9.49 8.84
N LEU A 378 -10.66 10.70 9.13
CA LEU A 378 -10.00 11.96 8.77
C LEU A 378 -8.61 12.09 9.43
N LEU A 379 -8.49 11.75 10.72
CA LEU A 379 -7.21 11.79 11.42
C LEU A 379 -6.20 10.81 10.79
N SER A 380 -6.64 9.58 10.46
CA SER A 380 -5.79 8.60 9.79
C SER A 380 -5.36 9.05 8.39
N ALA A 381 -6.27 9.70 7.64
CA ALA A 381 -6.03 10.25 6.32
C ALA A 381 -4.99 11.38 6.35
N ILE A 382 -5.12 12.31 7.31
CA ILE A 382 -4.15 13.40 7.53
C ILE A 382 -2.79 12.82 7.92
N ALA A 383 -2.74 11.92 8.91
CA ALA A 383 -1.50 11.33 9.39
C ALA A 383 -0.75 10.61 8.25
N PHE A 384 -1.46 9.81 7.45
CA PHE A 384 -0.89 9.14 6.28
C PHE A 384 -0.39 10.16 5.24
N SER A 385 -1.20 11.16 4.92
CA SER A 385 -0.86 12.12 3.86
C SER A 385 0.33 13.01 4.22
N GLU A 386 0.41 13.43 5.48
CA GLU A 386 1.54 14.18 6.03
C GLU A 386 2.81 13.33 6.08
N PHE A 387 2.69 12.05 6.43
CA PHE A 387 3.81 11.12 6.39
C PHE A 387 4.33 10.93 4.96
N MET A 388 3.45 10.76 3.96
CA MET A 388 3.83 10.66 2.55
C MET A 388 4.50 11.95 2.05
N PHE A 389 4.04 13.12 2.52
CA PHE A 389 4.68 14.40 2.22
C PHE A 389 6.08 14.51 2.85
N LEU A 390 6.25 14.09 4.11
CA LEU A 390 7.57 14.04 4.78
C LEU A 390 8.53 13.11 4.03
N LEU A 391 8.05 11.93 3.63
CA LEU A 391 8.85 10.98 2.87
C LEU A 391 9.28 11.58 1.51
N THR A 392 8.36 12.24 0.82
CA THR A 392 8.64 12.94 -0.45
C THR A 392 9.72 14.00 -0.24
N ARG A 393 9.60 14.83 0.80
CA ARG A 393 10.64 15.79 1.18
C ARG A 393 12.00 15.12 1.40
N CYS A 394 12.05 14.00 2.12
CA CYS A 394 13.30 13.30 2.39
C CYS A 394 13.94 12.76 1.10
N ILE A 395 13.15 12.19 0.19
CA ILE A 395 13.62 11.68 -1.09
C ILE A 395 14.22 12.82 -1.92
N VAL A 396 13.49 13.93 -2.04
CA VAL A 396 13.85 15.08 -2.88
C VAL A 396 15.07 15.82 -2.33
N GLN A 397 15.23 15.84 -1.02
CA GLN A 397 16.44 16.33 -0.35
C GLN A 397 17.59 15.30 -0.37
N GLU A 398 17.46 14.19 -1.09
CA GLU A 398 18.47 13.12 -1.16
C GLU A 398 18.83 12.54 0.22
N ARG A 399 17.91 12.54 1.18
CA ARG A 399 18.11 11.99 2.54
C ARG A 399 18.00 10.47 2.57
N PHE A 400 18.92 9.80 1.88
CA PHE A 400 18.83 8.36 1.63
C PHE A 400 18.84 7.53 2.93
N VAL A 401 19.66 7.91 3.92
CA VAL A 401 19.74 7.19 5.20
C VAL A 401 18.43 7.35 5.96
N THR A 402 17.92 8.57 6.11
CA THR A 402 16.59 8.83 6.67
C THR A 402 15.52 8.00 5.95
N CYS A 403 15.48 7.99 4.62
CA CYS A 403 14.48 7.25 3.85
C CYS A 403 14.50 5.74 4.16
N VAL A 404 15.68 5.14 4.32
CA VAL A 404 15.83 3.73 4.71
C VAL A 404 15.18 3.48 6.08
N PHE A 405 15.44 4.33 7.07
CA PHE A 405 14.86 4.20 8.41
C PHE A 405 13.38 4.59 8.51
N LEU A 406 12.87 5.40 7.58
CA LEU A 406 11.44 5.67 7.44
C LEU A 406 10.67 4.52 6.78
N THR A 407 11.35 3.61 6.08
CA THR A 407 10.67 2.55 5.30
C THR A 407 9.82 1.60 6.16
N PRO A 408 10.24 1.18 7.37
CA PRO A 408 9.37 0.41 8.28
C PRO A 408 8.13 1.18 8.73
N LEU A 409 8.25 2.49 8.92
CA LEU A 409 7.12 3.36 9.28
C LEU A 409 6.17 3.52 8.10
N LEU A 410 6.71 3.69 6.88
CA LEU A 410 5.94 3.68 5.65
C LEU A 410 5.12 2.40 5.54
N TYR A 411 5.75 1.24 5.76
CA TYR A 411 5.04 -0.04 5.71
C TYR A 411 3.87 -0.08 6.70
N ALA A 412 4.10 0.28 7.98
CA ALA A 412 3.06 0.34 9.00
C ALA A 412 1.92 1.32 8.66
N MET A 413 2.26 2.53 8.17
CA MET A 413 1.28 3.54 7.76
C MET A 413 0.45 3.06 6.55
N SER A 414 1.09 2.45 5.56
CA SER A 414 0.43 1.92 4.37
C SER A 414 -0.51 0.75 4.68
N ILE A 415 -0.06 -0.23 5.49
CA ILE A 415 -0.93 -1.34 5.89
C ILE A 415 -2.04 -0.87 6.84
N GLY A 416 -1.79 0.14 7.69
CA GLY A 416 -2.81 0.74 8.54
C GLY A 416 -3.97 1.31 7.73
N VAL A 417 -3.67 2.07 6.67
CA VAL A 417 -4.70 2.68 5.80
C VAL A 417 -5.41 1.66 4.89
N VAL A 418 -4.75 0.57 4.49
CA VAL A 418 -5.35 -0.42 3.57
C VAL A 418 -6.06 -1.57 4.29
N THR A 419 -5.48 -2.05 5.40
CA THR A 419 -5.92 -3.26 6.12
C THR A 419 -6.40 -2.98 7.54
N GLY A 420 -6.32 -1.73 8.00
CA GLY A 420 -6.73 -1.35 9.36
C GLY A 420 -5.84 -1.91 10.46
N MET A 421 -4.63 -2.42 10.18
CA MET A 421 -3.75 -3.03 11.18
C MET A 421 -3.22 -2.01 12.19
N ALA A 422 -4.05 -1.62 13.16
CA ALA A 422 -3.75 -0.54 14.10
C ALA A 422 -2.82 -0.97 15.25
N ASN A 423 -2.80 -2.25 15.59
CA ASN A 423 -1.91 -2.77 16.63
C ASN A 423 -0.42 -2.57 16.30
N SER A 424 -0.05 -2.39 15.02
CA SER A 424 1.32 -2.04 14.66
C SER A 424 1.80 -0.72 15.26
N PHE A 425 0.89 0.21 15.60
CA PHE A 425 1.25 1.51 16.17
C PHE A 425 1.51 1.49 17.68
N ILE A 426 1.03 0.46 18.39
CA ILE A 426 1.16 0.36 19.86
C ILE A 426 2.36 -0.51 20.26
N GLN A 427 2.88 -1.33 19.35
CA GLN A 427 4.04 -2.17 19.63
C GLN A 427 5.27 -1.33 20.00
N TRP A 428 5.98 -1.73 21.06
CA TRP A 428 7.22 -1.07 21.48
C TRP A 428 8.27 -1.02 20.35
N THR A 429 8.26 -2.02 19.46
CA THR A 429 9.15 -2.09 18.29
C THR A 429 8.88 -0.95 17.31
N PHE A 430 7.63 -0.49 17.20
CA PHE A 430 7.25 0.64 16.37
C PHE A 430 7.73 1.96 16.99
N ALA A 431 7.56 2.14 18.31
CA ALA A 431 8.11 3.30 19.02
C ALA A 431 9.64 3.37 18.88
N ALA A 432 10.34 2.23 18.99
CA ALA A 432 11.77 2.15 18.74
C ALA A 432 12.15 2.54 17.30
N LYS A 433 11.40 2.07 16.29
CA LYS A 433 11.60 2.47 14.89
C LYS A 433 11.42 3.99 14.69
N ILE A 434 10.42 4.60 15.32
CA ILE A 434 10.22 6.06 15.30
C ILE A 434 11.43 6.77 15.93
N ALA A 435 11.84 6.36 17.13
CA ALA A 435 12.96 6.99 17.84
C ALA A 435 14.25 6.93 17.01
N VAL A 436 14.57 5.76 16.43
CA VAL A 436 15.74 5.61 15.56
C VAL A 436 15.60 6.46 14.30
N ALA A 437 14.44 6.48 13.64
CA ALA A 437 14.23 7.32 12.46
C ALA A 437 14.38 8.82 12.77
N LEU A 438 13.94 9.28 13.94
CA LEU A 438 14.13 10.65 14.40
C LEU A 438 15.61 10.96 14.69
N ILE A 439 16.33 10.07 15.37
CA ILE A 439 17.76 10.23 15.61
C ILE A 439 18.52 10.32 14.29
N VAL A 440 18.22 9.43 13.34
CA VAL A 440 18.82 9.44 12.00
C VAL A 440 18.48 10.74 11.26
N TYR A 441 17.24 11.20 11.33
CA TYR A 441 16.82 12.45 10.70
C TYR A 441 17.61 13.64 11.23
N VAL A 442 17.73 13.78 12.56
CA VAL A 442 18.44 14.90 13.21
C VAL A 442 19.95 14.82 12.97
N THR A 443 20.54 13.63 13.06
CA THR A 443 21.98 13.44 12.82
C THR A 443 22.35 13.69 11.36
N GLU A 444 21.54 13.22 10.41
CA GLU A 444 21.72 13.51 8.99
C GLU A 444 21.55 15.02 8.69
N ASP A 445 20.62 15.69 9.37
CA ASP A 445 20.43 17.14 9.25
C ASP A 445 21.65 17.93 9.75
N SER A 446 22.14 17.60 10.94
CA SER A 446 23.33 18.23 11.54
C SER A 446 24.59 17.98 10.69
N TRP A 447 24.76 16.76 10.18
CA TRP A 447 25.85 16.43 9.27
C TRP A 447 25.78 17.26 7.99
N ARG A 448 24.59 17.43 7.39
CA ARG A 448 24.41 18.27 6.20
C ARG A 448 24.68 19.75 6.47
N SER A 449 24.20 20.29 7.59
CA SER A 449 24.48 21.68 7.95
C SER A 449 25.97 21.94 8.18
N SER A 450 26.73 20.93 8.64
CA SER A 450 28.20 21.04 8.76
C SER A 450 28.93 21.06 7.41
N MET A 451 28.29 20.58 6.33
CA MET A 451 28.86 20.52 4.98
C MET A 451 28.55 21.75 4.14
N THR A 452 27.52 22.51 4.48
CA THR A 452 27.29 23.83 3.90
C THR A 452 28.30 24.81 4.48
N PRO A 453 29.25 25.35 3.69
CA PRO A 453 30.12 26.41 4.18
C PRO A 453 29.26 27.58 4.63
N ASP A 454 29.65 28.22 5.74
CA ASP A 454 29.01 29.45 6.22
C ASP A 454 28.82 30.40 5.03
N PRO A 455 27.64 31.05 4.89
CA PRO A 455 27.48 32.08 3.89
C PRO A 455 28.59 33.09 4.12
N GLN A 456 29.50 33.26 3.15
CA GLN A 456 30.51 34.31 3.25
C GLN A 456 29.76 35.60 3.55
N PRO A 457 30.13 36.36 4.59
CA PRO A 457 29.52 37.64 4.85
C PRO A 457 29.66 38.45 3.56
N LEU A 458 28.52 38.83 2.98
CA LEU A 458 28.46 39.67 1.80
C LEU A 458 29.43 40.82 2.04
N ARG A 459 30.54 40.86 1.29
CA ARG A 459 31.48 41.97 1.36
C ARG A 459 30.64 43.23 1.05
N PRO A 460 30.66 44.26 1.91
CA PRO A 460 30.00 45.51 1.60
C PRO A 460 30.53 45.99 0.24
N ILE A 461 29.62 46.17 -0.71
CA ILE A 461 29.91 46.86 -1.95
C ILE A 461 30.12 48.31 -1.53
N TYR A 462 31.39 48.70 -1.40
CA TYR A 462 31.81 50.10 -1.29
C TYR A 462 32.00 50.69 -2.69
#